data_AF-A0A023UFA4-F1
#
_entry.id   AF-A0A023UFA4-F1
#
_cell.length_a   1.000
_cell.length_b   1.000
_cell.length_c   1.000
_cell.angle_alpha   90.00
_cell.angle_beta   90.00
_cell.angle_gamma   90.00
#
_symmetry.space_group_name_H-M   'P 1'
#
loop_
_entity.id
_entity.type
_entity.pdbx_description
1 polymer ?
#
loop_
_entity_poly.entity_id
_entity_poly.type
_entity_poly.pdbx_seq_one_letter_code
_entity_poly.pdbx_strand_id
1 'polypeptide(L)' 'FPVAHAEVDAYFTNKAPGGIAYRCSFRVTEASFAIERAMDILADELKMSAVDLRRKNFVRKEQSPYPSALGFT' A
#
# COMPACT_ATOMS: atom_id res chain seq x y z
N PHE A 1 6.80 -8.03 -0.13
CA PHE A 1 8.12 -7.54 0.30
C PHE A 1 8.42 -8.06 1.69
N PRO A 2 9.67 -8.48 1.99
CA PRO A 2 10.01 -9.12 3.27
C PRO A 2 10.10 -8.15 4.46
N VAL A 3 10.40 -6.87 4.21
CA VAL A 3 10.54 -5.81 5.22
C VAL A 3 9.87 -4.54 4.68
N ALA A 4 9.24 -3.76 5.56
CA ALA A 4 8.62 -2.48 5.24
C ALA A 4 8.64 -1.55 6.46
N HIS A 5 8.55 -0.25 6.22
CA HIS A 5 8.40 0.79 7.24
C HIS A 5 7.45 1.88 6.70
N ALA A 6 6.62 2.43 7.58
CA ALA A 6 5.75 3.56 7.27
C ALA A 6 5.68 4.49 8.49
N GLU A 7 5.76 5.79 8.24
CA GLU A 7 5.68 6.84 9.24
C GLU A 7 4.70 7.90 8.76
N VAL A 8 3.92 8.47 9.68
CA VAL A 8 2.88 9.46 9.37
C VAL A 8 2.90 10.56 10.42
N ASP A 9 3.16 11.78 9.98
CA ASP A 9 3.06 12.98 10.81
C ASP A 9 1.68 13.64 10.69
N ALA A 10 1.09 13.98 11.83
CA ALA A 10 -0.18 14.70 11.89
C ALA A 10 0.03 16.12 12.41
N TYR A 11 -0.54 17.10 11.69
CA TYR A 11 -0.40 18.52 12.03
C TYR A 11 -1.77 19.17 12.25
N PHE A 12 -1.85 20.06 13.24
CA PHE A 12 -3.01 20.92 13.44
C PHE A 12 -3.00 22.11 12.49
N THR A 13 -4.17 22.49 11.97
CA THR A 13 -4.36 23.63 11.07
C THR A 13 -5.72 24.28 11.29
N ASN A 14 -5.93 25.51 10.79
CA ASN A 14 -7.24 26.18 10.82
C ASN A 14 -8.20 25.65 9.73
N LYS A 15 -8.44 24.34 9.74
CA LYS A 15 -9.36 23.65 8.82
C LYS A 15 -10.40 22.87 9.62
N ALA A 16 -11.53 22.57 8.99
CA ALA A 16 -12.54 21.70 9.59
C ALA A 16 -11.93 20.31 9.94
N PRO A 17 -12.32 19.69 11.05
CA PRO A 17 -11.82 18.37 11.44
C PRO A 17 -12.31 17.29 10.47
N GLY A 18 -11.57 16.20 10.36
CA GLY A 18 -11.94 15.07 9.50
C GLY A 18 -10.80 14.09 9.28
N GLY A 19 -10.83 13.40 8.14
CA GLY A 19 -9.79 12.46 7.73
C GLY A 19 -10.33 11.08 7.42
N ILE A 20 -10.75 10.34 8.44
CA ILE A 20 -11.34 9.01 8.28
C ILE A 20 -12.82 9.18 7.92
N ALA A 21 -13.14 9.08 6.63
CA ALA A 21 -14.49 9.16 6.11
C ALA A 21 -14.58 8.47 4.73
N TYR A 22 -15.75 8.52 4.08
CA TYR A 22 -15.90 8.22 2.65
C TYR A 22 -15.28 6.89 2.18
N ARG A 23 -15.62 5.78 2.86
CA ARG A 23 -15.15 4.42 2.50
C ARG A 23 -13.61 4.24 2.56
N CYS A 24 -12.92 5.04 3.36
CA CYS A 24 -11.46 4.96 3.49
C CYS A 24 -10.93 3.73 4.25
N SER A 25 -11.82 2.99 4.93
CA SER A 25 -11.46 1.81 5.74
C SER A 25 -10.28 2.07 6.67
N PHE A 26 -10.32 3.16 7.43
CA PHE A 26 -9.25 3.59 8.34
C PHE A 26 -7.89 3.77 7.64
N ARG A 27 -7.86 4.59 6.58
CA ARG A 27 -6.67 4.91 5.76
C ARG A 27 -6.17 3.82 4.82
N VAL A 28 -6.93 2.73 4.63
CA VAL A 28 -6.62 1.72 3.61
C VAL A 28 -6.70 2.30 2.21
N THR A 29 -7.56 3.29 1.94
CA THR A 29 -7.58 3.98 0.64
C THR A 29 -6.24 4.60 0.28
N GLU A 30 -5.59 5.28 1.23
CA GLU A 30 -4.28 5.89 1.05
C GLU A 30 -3.19 4.83 0.95
N ALA A 31 -3.26 3.76 1.75
CA ALA A 31 -2.31 2.65 1.68
C ALA A 31 -2.36 1.93 0.32
N SER A 32 -3.56 1.59 -0.18
CA SER A 32 -3.76 0.99 -1.50
C SER A 32 -3.29 1.91 -2.62
N PHE A 33 -3.61 3.20 -2.55
CA PHE A 33 -3.12 4.16 -3.52
C PHE A 33 -1.58 4.21 -3.54
N ALA A 34 -0.95 4.30 -2.37
CA ALA A 34 0.51 4.39 -2.26
C ALA A 34 1.21 3.16 -2.88
N ILE A 35 0.80 1.94 -2.53
CA ILE A 35 1.46 0.74 -3.04
C ILE A 35 1.19 0.50 -4.53
N GLU A 36 -0.04 0.74 -5.02
CA GLU A 36 -0.35 0.52 -6.44
C GLU A 36 0.37 1.52 -7.33
N ARG A 37 0.47 2.80 -6.92
CA ARG A 37 1.26 3.80 -7.64
C ARG A 37 2.75 3.49 -7.62
N ALA A 38 3.28 3.03 -6.48
CA ALA A 38 4.69 2.62 -6.38
C ALA A 38 5.01 1.43 -7.29
N MET A 39 4.10 0.46 -7.40
CA MET A 39 4.24 -0.68 -8.32
C MET A 39 4.26 -0.24 -9.78
N ASP A 40 3.42 0.72 -10.17
CA ASP A 40 3.43 1.26 -11.54
C ASP A 40 4.72 2.03 -11.86
N ILE A 41 5.20 2.86 -10.93
CA ILE A 41 6.47 3.59 -11.09
C ILE A 41 7.64 2.60 -11.22
N LEU A 42 7.70 1.59 -10.34
CA LEU A 42 8.74 0.57 -10.40
C LEU A 42 8.68 -0.23 -11.71
N ALA A 43 7.48 -0.53 -12.21
CA ALA A 43 7.31 -1.22 -13.49
C ALA A 43 7.88 -0.38 -14.65
N ASP A 44 7.63 0.92 -14.66
CA ASP A 44 8.15 1.86 -15.66
C ASP A 44 9.68 1.94 -15.60
N GLU A 45 10.27 2.12 -14.41
CA GLU A 45 11.72 2.16 -14.21
C GLU A 45 12.42 0.88 -14.67
N LEU A 46 11.80 -0.27 -14.38
CA LEU A 46 12.31 -1.58 -14.80
C LEU A 46 11.99 -1.93 -16.26
N LYS A 47 11.26 -1.07 -16.99
CA LYS A 47 10.76 -1.32 -18.34
C LYS A 47 10.03 -2.66 -18.45
N MET A 48 9.22 -2.96 -17.43
CA MET A 48 8.46 -4.20 -17.28
C MET A 48 6.95 -3.89 -17.34
N SER A 49 6.16 -4.84 -17.83
CA SER A 49 4.70 -4.77 -17.71
C SER A 49 4.29 -4.70 -16.23
N ALA A 50 3.45 -3.73 -15.89
CA ALA A 50 2.95 -3.54 -14.53
C ALA A 50 2.10 -4.74 -14.04
N VAL A 51 1.49 -5.48 -14.97
CA VAL A 51 0.77 -6.73 -14.65
C VAL A 51 1.75 -7.84 -14.29
N ASP A 52 2.84 -7.98 -15.04
CA ASP A 52 3.83 -9.03 -14.80
C ASP A 52 4.61 -8.79 -13.52
N LEU A 53 4.93 -7.52 -13.21
CA LEU A 53 5.55 -7.15 -11.94
C LEU A 53 4.65 -7.52 -10.75
N ARG A 54 3.34 -7.26 -10.83
CA ARG A 54 2.37 -7.67 -9.79
C ARG A 54 2.29 -9.18 -9.65
N ARG A 55 2.15 -9.91 -10.77
CA ARG A 55 2.12 -11.38 -10.78
C ARG A 55 3.35 -12.00 -10.14
N LYS A 56 4.54 -11.46 -10.42
CA LYS A 56 5.81 -11.92 -9.85
C LYS A 56 5.89 -11.73 -8.32
N ASN A 57 5.15 -10.76 -7.78
CA ASN A 57 5.24 -10.35 -6.38
C ASN A 57 3.99 -10.69 -5.53
N PHE A 58 2.97 -11.32 -6.11
CA PHE A 58 1.78 -11.70 -5.35
C PHE A 58 2.11 -12.71 -4.25
N VAL A 59 1.39 -12.56 -3.13
CA VAL A 59 1.26 -13.62 -2.13
C VAL A 59 0.57 -14.80 -2.80
N ARG A 60 1.21 -15.97 -2.77
CA ARG A 60 0.66 -17.19 -3.37
C ARG A 60 -0.41 -17.78 -2.47
N LYS A 61 -1.35 -18.52 -3.07
CA LYS A 61 -2.53 -19.07 -2.39
C LYS A 61 -2.15 -19.93 -1.17
N GLU A 62 -1.10 -20.74 -1.31
CA GLU A 62 -0.58 -21.64 -0.27
C GLU A 62 0.13 -20.92 0.88
N GLN A 63 0.38 -19.61 0.77
CA GLN A 63 0.99 -18.80 1.83
C GLN A 63 -0.03 -18.21 2.81
N SER A 64 -1.33 -18.46 2.60
CA SER A 64 -2.39 -17.99 3.49
C SER A 64 -2.51 -18.88 4.75
N PRO A 65 -2.61 -18.32 5.96
CA PRO A 65 -2.59 -16.88 6.31
C PRO A 65 -1.20 -16.27 6.18
N TYR A 66 -1.12 -15.09 5.54
CA TYR A 66 0.15 -14.45 5.22
C TYR A 66 0.42 -13.27 6.16
N PRO A 67 1.40 -13.37 7.07
CA PRO A 67 1.80 -12.25 7.90
C PRO A 67 2.54 -11.22 7.03
N SER A 68 1.91 -10.06 6.82
CA SER A 68 2.55 -8.96 6.08
C SER A 68 3.67 -8.31 6.89
N ALA A 69 4.58 -7.61 6.21
CA ALA A 69 5.75 -6.97 6.82
C ALA A 69 5.42 -5.88 7.85
N LEU A 70 4.19 -5.35 7.86
CA LEU A 70 3.70 -4.35 8.83
C LEU A 70 2.73 -4.96 9.87
N GLY A 71 2.65 -6.29 9.98
CA GLY A 71 1.90 -6.98 11.03
C GLY A 71 0.42 -7.25 10.75
N PHE A 72 -0.08 -6.95 9.55
CA PHE A 72 -1.44 -7.35 9.13
C PHE A 72 -1.44 -8.84 8.74
N THR A 73 -2.37 -9.64 9.28
CA THR A 73 -2.53 -11.09 9.01
C THR A 73 -3.99 -11.40 8.71
#